data_AF-A0A2E0V4E2-F1
#
_entry.id   AF-A0A2E0V4E2-F1
#
_cell.length_a   1.000
_cell.length_b   1.000
_cell.length_c   1.000
_cell.angle_alpha   90.00
_cell.angle_beta   90.00
_cell.angle_gamma   90.00
#
_symmetry.space_group_name_H-M   'P 1'
#
loop_
_entity.id
_entity.type
_entity.pdbx_description
1 polymer ?
#
loop_
_entity_poly.entity_id
_entity_poly.type
_entity_poly.pdbx_seq_one_letter_code
_entity_poly.pdbx_strand_id
1 'polypeptide(L)'
;MSRSWLIWSVLAACALLIVGAMAWSTNKAIQLEEKQALAESDAELEERVRMSLARMDSAASGLMILENQRPLHHYEPFFEPEDVLTASFPRQVDGFAHQLSPLLPELPEFVRLHFEIDASNGGITSPQVPVGSEWGYA
;
A
#
# COMPACT_ATOMS: atom_id res chain seq x y z
N MET A 1 -28.40 -29.14 -73.65
CA MET A 1 -28.46 -28.28 -72.45
C MET A 1 -27.16 -28.42 -71.68
N SER A 2 -26.42 -27.34 -71.47
CA SER A 2 -25.48 -26.75 -72.42
C SER A 2 -24.22 -26.42 -71.62
N ARG A 3 -23.03 -26.74 -72.17
CA ARG A 3 -21.71 -26.67 -71.50
C ARG A 3 -21.47 -25.41 -70.65
N SER A 4 -22.12 -24.29 -71.01
CA SER A 4 -22.14 -23.05 -70.26
C SER A 4 -22.59 -23.22 -68.80
N TRP A 5 -23.64 -24.01 -68.52
CA TRP A 5 -24.15 -24.19 -67.16
C TRP A 5 -23.14 -24.88 -66.22
N LEU A 6 -22.34 -25.82 -66.76
CA LEU A 6 -21.25 -26.46 -66.02
C LEU A 6 -20.07 -25.51 -65.76
N ILE A 7 -19.78 -24.60 -66.69
CA ILE A 7 -18.70 -23.62 -66.52
C ILE A 7 -19.08 -22.60 -65.42
N TRP A 8 -20.33 -22.13 -65.42
CA TRP A 8 -20.83 -21.22 -64.38
C TRP A 8 -20.86 -21.88 -63.00
N SER A 9 -21.22 -23.16 -62.90
CA SER A 9 -21.22 -23.85 -61.59
C SER A 9 -19.82 -24.04 -61.04
N VAL A 10 -18.84 -24.40 -61.87
CA VAL A 10 -17.43 -24.53 -61.45
C VAL A 10 -16.87 -23.18 -61.02
N LEU A 11 -17.15 -22.11 -61.75
CA LEU A 11 -16.72 -20.76 -61.38
C LEU A 11 -17.34 -20.31 -60.06
N ALA A 12 -18.64 -20.53 -59.88
CA ALA A 12 -19.34 -20.22 -58.63
C ALA A 12 -18.77 -21.03 -57.45
N ALA A 13 -18.45 -22.31 -57.65
CA ALA A 13 -17.82 -23.14 -56.63
C ALA A 13 -16.43 -22.61 -56.24
N CYS A 14 -15.61 -22.22 -57.22
CA CYS A 14 -14.28 -21.65 -56.96
C CYS A 14 -14.38 -20.32 -56.19
N ALA A 15 -15.30 -19.44 -56.60
CA ALA A 15 -15.56 -18.18 -55.91
C ALA A 15 -16.04 -18.40 -54.46
N LEU A 16 -16.96 -19.34 -54.24
CA LEU A 16 -17.44 -19.69 -52.90
C LEU A 16 -16.33 -20.24 -52.00
N LEU A 17 -15.41 -21.04 -52.54
CA LEU A 17 -14.26 -21.53 -51.78
C LEU A 17 -13.34 -20.39 -51.33
N ILE A 18 -13.05 -19.44 -52.21
CA ILE A 18 -12.19 -18.28 -51.89
C ILE A 18 -12.87 -17.40 -50.83
N VAL A 19 -14.14 -17.03 -51.05
CA VAL A 19 -14.90 -16.20 -50.10
C VAL A 19 -15.07 -16.92 -48.77
N GLY A 20 -15.33 -18.23 -48.79
CA GLY A 20 -15.44 -19.03 -47.57
C GLY A 20 -14.15 -19.08 -46.77
N ALA A 21 -13.01 -19.29 -47.43
CA ALA A 21 -11.70 -19.28 -46.77
C ALA A 21 -11.38 -17.91 -46.16
N MET A 22 -11.64 -16.83 -46.88
CA MET A 22 -11.40 -15.46 -46.42
C MET A 22 -12.34 -15.04 -45.29
N ALA A 23 -13.61 -15.44 -45.35
CA ALA A 23 -14.56 -15.22 -44.27
C ALA A 23 -14.16 -16.00 -43.00
N TRP A 24 -13.67 -17.23 -43.15
CA TRP A 24 -13.21 -18.04 -42.03
C TRP A 24 -11.96 -17.44 -41.38
N SER A 25 -10.96 -17.02 -42.16
CA SER A 25 -9.77 -16.37 -41.63
C SER A 25 -10.09 -15.05 -40.93
N THR A 26 -10.99 -14.25 -41.50
CA THR A 26 -11.44 -12.98 -40.92
C THR A 26 -12.14 -13.20 -39.58
N ASN A 27 -13.04 -14.18 -39.49
CA ASN A 27 -13.72 -14.51 -38.24
C ASN A 27 -12.72 -14.97 -37.17
N LYS A 28 -11.68 -15.71 -37.56
CA LYS A 28 -10.60 -16.09 -36.64
C LYS A 28 -9.74 -14.90 -36.21
N ALA A 29 -9.46 -13.95 -37.10
CA ALA A 29 -8.76 -12.72 -36.75
C ALA A 29 -9.55 -11.90 -35.72
N ILE A 30 -10.86 -11.70 -35.94
CA ILE A 30 -11.73 -10.98 -35.00
C ILE A 30 -11.77 -11.66 -33.63
N GLN A 31 -11.91 -12.99 -33.59
CA GLN A 31 -11.88 -13.74 -32.32
C GLN A 31 -10.54 -13.62 -31.58
N LEU A 32 -9.43 -13.45 -32.30
CA LEU A 32 -8.11 -13.25 -31.70
C LEU A 32 -7.97 -11.82 -31.17
N GLU A 33 -8.41 -10.82 -31.93
CA GLU A 33 -8.41 -9.42 -31.51
C GLU A 33 -9.26 -9.22 -30.25
N GLU A 34 -10.45 -9.81 -30.17
CA GLU A 34 -11.31 -9.75 -28.98
C GLU A 34 -10.61 -10.34 -27.74
N LYS A 35 -9.96 -11.50 -27.89
CA LYS A 35 -9.21 -12.13 -26.80
C LYS A 35 -7.99 -11.32 -26.40
N GLN A 36 -7.30 -10.73 -27.37
CA GLN A 36 -6.15 -9.88 -27.11
C GLN A 36 -6.57 -8.61 -26.37
N ALA A 37 -7.66 -7.95 -26.78
CA ALA A 37 -8.18 -6.77 -26.11
C ALA A 37 -8.58 -7.06 -24.65
N LEU A 38 -9.21 -8.21 -24.40
CA LEU A 38 -9.51 -8.65 -23.03
C LEU A 38 -8.24 -8.89 -22.22
N ALA A 39 -7.27 -9.62 -22.76
CA ALA A 39 -6.01 -9.91 -22.08
C ALA A 39 -5.19 -8.64 -21.80
N GLU A 40 -5.20 -7.67 -22.72
CA GLU A 40 -4.58 -6.35 -22.51
C GLU A 40 -5.25 -5.58 -21.37
N SER A 41 -6.60 -5.59 -21.33
CA SER A 41 -7.34 -4.92 -20.25
C SER A 41 -7.11 -5.55 -18.88
N ASP A 42 -7.02 -6.88 -18.81
CA ASP A 42 -6.72 -7.61 -17.57
C ASP A 42 -5.29 -7.32 -17.12
N ALA A 43 -4.32 -7.32 -18.04
CA ALA A 43 -2.93 -7.00 -17.75
C ALA A 43 -2.76 -5.55 -17.24
N GLU A 44 -3.51 -4.59 -17.80
CA GLU A 44 -3.52 -3.21 -17.30
C GLU A 44 -4.04 -3.12 -15.85
N LEU A 45 -5.09 -3.88 -15.53
CA LEU A 45 -5.65 -3.90 -14.18
C LEU A 45 -4.64 -4.51 -13.20
N GLU A 46 -4.06 -5.65 -13.54
CA GLU A 46 -3.02 -6.32 -12.74
C GLU A 46 -1.84 -5.40 -12.48
N GLU A 47 -1.38 -4.68 -13.50
CA GLU A 47 -0.26 -3.74 -13.37
C GLU A 47 -0.59 -2.56 -12.44
N ARG A 48 -1.81 -2.02 -12.53
CA ARG A 48 -2.27 -0.95 -11.63
C ARG A 48 -2.34 -1.43 -10.19
N VAL A 49 -2.86 -2.64 -9.95
CA VAL A 49 -2.92 -3.26 -8.62
C VAL A 49 -1.53 -3.48 -8.07
N ARG A 50 -0.62 -4.03 -8.89
CA ARG A 50 0.78 -4.25 -8.51
C ARG A 50 1.47 -2.93 -8.14
N MET A 51 1.25 -1.88 -8.92
CA MET A 51 1.80 -0.55 -8.65
C MET A 51 1.24 0.07 -7.37
N SER A 52 -0.08 -0.03 -7.14
CA SER A 52 -0.67 0.47 -5.90
C SER A 52 -0.15 -0.27 -4.68
N LEU A 53 -0.02 -1.60 -4.76
CA LEU A 53 0.49 -2.40 -3.67
C LEU A 53 1.95 -2.07 -3.36
N ALA A 54 2.78 -1.89 -4.40
CA ALA A 54 4.17 -1.47 -4.22
C ALA A 54 4.28 -0.09 -3.55
N ARG A 55 3.38 0.85 -3.88
CA ARG A 55 3.32 2.17 -3.21
C ARG A 55 2.90 2.06 -1.75
N MET A 56 1.91 1.21 -1.45
CA MET A 56 1.48 0.94 -0.08
C MET A 56 2.61 0.30 0.75
N ASP A 57 3.32 -0.68 0.17
CA ASP A 57 4.42 -1.38 0.83
C ASP A 57 5.60 -0.43 1.13
N SER A 58 5.94 0.44 0.17
CA SER A 58 6.95 1.46 0.38
C SER A 58 6.56 2.45 1.49
N ALA A 59 5.30 2.87 1.55
CA ALA A 59 4.83 3.77 2.60
C ALA A 59 4.83 3.08 3.98
N ALA A 60 4.37 1.83 4.06
CA ALA A 60 4.35 1.04 5.28
C ALA A 60 5.78 0.74 5.79
N SER A 61 6.71 0.43 4.88
CA SER A 61 8.12 0.20 5.22
C SER A 61 8.77 1.43 5.83
N GLY A 62 8.48 2.63 5.30
CA GLY A 62 8.95 3.88 5.88
C GLY A 62 8.48 4.08 7.33
N LEU A 63 7.21 3.79 7.60
CA LEU A 63 6.66 3.85 8.96
C LEU A 63 7.32 2.82 9.88
N MET A 64 7.50 1.59 9.41
CA MET A 64 8.11 0.52 10.20
C MET A 64 9.57 0.82 10.59
N ILE A 65 10.35 1.44 9.69
CA ILE A 65 11.74 1.83 9.99
C ILE A 65 11.78 2.88 11.10
N LEU A 66 10.91 3.88 11.05
CA LEU A 66 10.83 4.92 12.08
C LEU A 66 10.46 4.34 13.44
N GLU A 67 9.46 3.44 13.47
CA GLU A 67 9.03 2.81 14.72
C GLU A 67 10.08 1.84 15.27
N ASN A 68 10.79 1.08 14.42
CA ASN A 68 11.86 0.18 14.86
C ASN A 68 13.09 0.92 15.44
N GLN A 69 13.30 2.19 15.07
CA GLN A 69 14.37 3.02 15.63
C GLN A 69 13.92 3.80 16.87
N ARG A 70 12.66 3.71 17.27
CA ARG A 70 12.10 4.49 18.37
C ARG A 70 12.48 3.87 19.73
N PRO A 71 13.06 4.66 20.65
CA PRO A 71 13.27 4.22 22.03
C PRO A 71 11.94 3.96 22.78
N LEU A 72 11.96 3.00 23.70
CA LEU A 72 10.77 2.60 24.48
C LEU A 72 10.20 3.76 25.31
N HIS A 73 11.05 4.58 25.94
CA HIS A 73 10.62 5.71 26.78
C HIS A 73 9.86 6.80 26.00
N HIS A 74 9.89 6.80 24.66
CA HIS A 74 9.05 7.71 23.88
C HIS A 74 7.55 7.36 23.95
N TYR A 75 7.17 6.14 24.37
CA TYR A 75 5.78 5.73 24.53
C TYR A 75 5.19 6.12 25.91
N GLU A 76 6.00 6.69 26.79
CA GLU A 76 5.54 7.32 28.03
C GLU A 76 5.14 8.78 27.76
N PRO A 77 4.08 9.33 28.38
CA PRO A 77 3.69 10.74 28.18
C PRO A 77 4.78 11.73 28.59
N PHE A 78 5.50 11.41 29.67
CA PHE A 78 6.61 12.17 30.23
C PHE A 78 7.73 11.19 30.60
N PHE A 79 8.96 11.47 30.18
CA PHE A 79 10.11 10.63 30.50
C PHE A 79 11.30 11.47 30.97
N GLU A 80 12.22 10.84 31.70
CA GLU A 80 13.49 11.45 32.10
C GLU A 80 14.56 11.15 31.05
N PRO A 81 15.23 12.17 30.45
CA PRO A 81 16.29 11.92 29.49
C PRO A 81 17.47 11.19 30.14
N GLU A 82 17.97 10.11 29.53
CA GLU A 82 19.15 9.39 30.04
C GLU A 82 20.42 10.27 30.06
N ASP A 83 20.50 11.27 29.17
CA ASP A 83 21.66 12.15 28.97
C ASP A 83 21.45 13.57 29.53
N VAL A 84 20.95 13.72 30.76
CA VAL A 84 21.12 15.00 31.47
C VAL A 84 22.57 15.11 31.94
N LEU A 85 23.48 15.44 31.01
CA LEU A 85 24.83 15.88 31.33
C LEU A 85 24.73 17.18 32.13
N THR A 86 24.62 17.03 33.44
CA THR A 86 24.65 18.13 34.40
C THR A 86 26.07 18.68 34.39
N ALA A 87 26.36 19.57 33.44
CA ALA A 87 27.57 20.36 33.41
C ALA A 87 27.56 21.28 34.66
N SER A 88 28.15 20.79 35.73
CA SER A 88 28.94 21.59 36.67
C SER A 88 28.24 22.76 37.38
N PHE A 89 27.00 22.59 37.86
CA PHE A 89 26.44 23.51 38.86
C PHE A 89 25.71 22.74 39.97
N PRO A 90 26.10 22.86 41.25
CA PRO A 90 25.34 22.34 42.36
C PRO A 90 24.17 23.28 42.61
N ARG A 91 23.15 23.21 41.76
CA ARG A 91 21.80 23.65 42.11
C ARG A 91 20.97 22.39 42.13
N GLN A 92 20.72 21.91 43.34
CA GLN A 92 19.63 21.00 43.63
C GLN A 92 18.35 21.64 43.06
N VAL A 93 17.98 21.23 41.85
CA VAL A 93 16.64 21.43 41.32
C VAL A 93 15.90 20.19 41.76
N ASP A 94 15.24 20.27 42.91
CA ASP A 94 14.24 19.29 43.30
C ASP A 94 13.15 19.31 42.22
N GLY A 95 13.16 18.31 41.35
CA GLY A 95 12.28 18.22 40.19
C GLY A 95 13.06 17.71 38.99
N PHE A 96 13.02 16.39 38.79
CA PHE A 96 13.48 15.76 37.56
C PHE A 96 12.86 16.51 36.37
N ALA A 97 13.70 16.93 35.41
CA ALA A 97 13.22 17.62 34.22
C ALA A 97 12.53 16.60 33.31
N HIS A 98 11.25 16.37 33.55
CA HIS A 98 10.42 15.50 32.73
C HIS A 98 10.25 16.11 31.35
N GLN A 99 10.67 15.39 30.32
CA GLN A 99 10.51 15.80 28.93
C GLN A 99 9.22 15.21 28.38
N LEU A 100 8.46 16.04 27.66
CA LEU A 100 7.27 15.61 26.91
C LEU A 100 7.66 14.62 25.81
N SER A 101 6.85 13.57 25.64
CA SER A 101 7.01 12.64 24.53
C SER A 101 7.03 13.35 23.17
N PRO A 102 7.96 12.99 22.26
CA PRO A 102 7.93 13.48 20.88
C PRO A 102 6.71 12.97 20.09
N LEU A 103 5.92 12.04 20.62
CA LEU A 103 4.69 11.50 20.01
C LEU A 103 3.42 12.29 20.32
N LEU A 104 3.52 13.33 21.16
CA LEU A 104 2.41 14.20 21.53
C LEU A 104 2.02 15.23 20.45
N PRO A 105 2.95 16.00 19.84
CA PRO A 105 2.59 17.14 19.00
C PRO A 105 2.19 16.77 17.56
N GLU A 106 2.72 15.67 17.01
CA GLU A 106 2.50 15.31 15.60
C GLU A 106 2.25 13.80 15.45
N LEU A 107 1.08 13.44 14.91
CA LEU A 107 0.78 12.09 14.50
C LEU A 107 1.02 11.93 12.99
N PRO A 108 1.75 10.90 12.55
CA PRO A 108 1.85 10.56 11.14
C PRO A 108 0.48 10.33 10.50
N GLU A 109 0.34 10.63 9.20
CA GLU A 109 -0.93 10.58 8.45
C GLU A 109 -1.70 9.25 8.64
N PHE A 110 -0.99 8.13 8.68
CA PHE A 110 -1.58 6.79 8.78
C PHE A 110 -1.60 6.22 10.21
N VAL A 111 -1.26 7.03 11.22
CA VAL A 111 -1.22 6.61 12.63
C VAL A 111 -2.24 7.41 13.44
N ARG A 112 -3.15 6.70 14.12
CA ARG A 112 -4.22 7.33 14.92
C ARG A 112 -3.86 7.42 16.41
N LEU A 113 -3.04 6.51 16.91
CA LEU A 113 -2.70 6.39 18.32
C LEU A 113 -1.40 5.60 18.47
N HIS A 114 -0.55 6.02 19.40
CA HIS A 114 0.56 5.20 19.89
C HIS A 114 0.17 4.68 21.27
N PHE A 115 0.37 3.39 21.50
CA PHE A 115 0.10 2.78 22.79
C PHE A 115 1.09 1.66 23.06
N GLU A 116 1.33 1.42 24.34
CA GLU A 116 2.10 0.31 24.84
C GLU A 116 1.17 -0.62 25.63
N ILE A 117 1.47 -1.92 25.57
CA ILE A 117 0.79 -2.92 26.39
C ILE A 117 1.86 -3.55 27.29
N ASP A 118 1.75 -3.31 28.59
CA ASP A 118 2.64 -3.92 29.56
C ASP A 118 2.30 -5.41 29.69
N ALA A 119 3.27 -6.27 29.33
CA ALA A 119 3.13 -7.72 29.36
C ALA A 119 2.93 -8.30 30.78
N SER A 120 3.28 -7.55 31.83
CA SER A 120 3.22 -8.01 33.22
C SER A 120 1.84 -7.83 33.87
N ASN A 121 1.14 -6.74 33.56
CA ASN A 121 -0.14 -6.38 34.16
C ASN A 121 -1.29 -6.25 33.14
N GLY A 122 -1.00 -6.29 31.84
CA GLY A 122 -1.98 -6.09 30.76
C GLY A 122 -2.51 -4.64 30.66
N GLY A 123 -1.84 -3.70 31.32
CA GLY A 123 -2.16 -2.29 31.29
C GLY A 123 -1.84 -1.69 29.92
N ILE A 124 -2.74 -0.83 29.44
CA ILE A 124 -2.56 -0.09 28.20
C ILE A 124 -2.24 1.34 28.56
N THR A 125 -1.09 1.82 28.12
CA THR A 125 -0.63 3.20 28.31
C THR A 125 -0.45 3.86 26.95
N SER A 126 -0.61 5.19 26.89
CA SER A 126 -0.46 5.94 25.64
C SER A 126 0.11 7.31 25.94
N PRO A 127 1.09 7.80 25.15
CA PRO A 127 1.59 9.16 25.29
C PRO A 127 0.48 10.20 25.15
N GLN A 128 -0.49 9.93 24.28
CA GLN A 128 -1.57 10.87 23.96
C GLN A 128 -2.66 10.92 25.04
N VAL A 129 -2.66 10.00 25.99
CA VAL A 129 -3.64 9.94 27.09
C VAL A 129 -2.91 9.72 28.42
N PRO A 130 -2.36 10.77 29.05
CA PRO A 130 -1.72 10.66 30.35
C PRO A 130 -2.71 10.20 31.41
N VAL A 131 -2.27 9.35 32.33
CA VAL A 131 -3.13 8.77 33.38
C VAL A 131 -2.70 9.29 34.76
N GLY A 132 -3.66 9.63 35.63
CA GLY A 132 -3.37 10.00 37.03
C GLY A 132 -2.74 11.39 37.21
N SER A 133 -1.65 11.48 37.99
CA SER A 133 -1.00 12.74 38.39
C SER A 133 -0.12 13.37 37.30
N GLU A 134 0.02 12.72 36.16
CA GLU A 134 0.87 13.14 35.03
C GLU A 134 0.37 14.44 34.37
N TRP A 135 -0.93 14.75 34.50
CA TRP A 135 -1.50 16.04 34.11
C TRP A 135 -0.90 17.23 34.88
N GLY A 136 -0.27 16.98 36.04
CA GLY A 136 0.39 18.01 36.82
C GLY A 136 1.76 18.46 36.27
N TYR A 137 2.28 17.78 35.25
CA TYR A 137 3.57 18.08 34.60
C TYR A 137 3.42 18.80 33.25
N ALA A 138 2.19 18.96 32.74
CA ALA A 138 1.86 19.73 31.55
C ALA A 138 1.77 21.25 31.85
#